data_AF-A0A7J5WRT4-F1
#
_entry.id   AF-A0A7J5WRT4-F1
#
_cell.length_a   1.000
_cell.length_b   1.000
_cell.length_c   1.000
_cell.angle_alpha   90.00
_cell.angle_beta   90.00
_cell.angle_gamma   90.00
#
_symmetry.space_group_name_H-M   'P 1'
#
loop_
_entity.id
_entity.type
_entity.pdbx_description
1 polymer ?
#
loop_
_entity_poly.entity_id
_entity_poly.type
_entity_poly.pdbx_seq_one_letter_code
_entity_poly.pdbx_strand_id
1 'polypeptide(L)' 'MFGLNEAQYNAVKRIAKQMAAETKDAIKKDKKTYDQVAAKMIDKHWAQINTLVTRGQFIWIAGYLEGRFGRKDGEYE' A
#
# COMPACT_ATOMS: atom_id res chain seq x y z
N MET A 1 6.17 15.73 1.03
CA MET A 1 5.80 14.47 1.72
C MET A 1 7.08 13.80 2.19
N PHE A 2 7.34 13.65 3.50
CA PHE A 2 8.51 12.95 4.06
C PHE A 2 9.89 13.31 3.44
N GLY A 3 10.11 14.55 3.01
CA GLY A 3 11.35 14.99 2.38
C GLY A 3 11.61 14.44 0.96
N LEU A 4 10.64 13.72 0.36
CA LEU A 4 10.75 13.20 -0.99
C LEU A 4 10.62 14.31 -2.03
N ASN A 5 11.46 14.26 -3.06
CA ASN A 5 11.23 15.02 -4.29
C ASN A 5 10.11 14.39 -5.14
N GLU A 6 9.70 15.06 -6.20
CA GLU A 6 8.58 14.61 -7.03
C GLU A 6 8.84 13.23 -7.68
N ALA A 7 10.04 12.99 -8.20
CA ALA A 7 10.38 11.70 -8.82
C ALA A 7 10.35 10.55 -7.81
N GLN A 8 10.92 10.76 -6.62
CA GLN A 8 10.90 9.79 -5.53
C GLN A 8 9.46 9.55 -5.04
N TYR A 9 8.68 10.61 -4.88
CA TYR A 9 7.28 10.50 -4.48
C TYR A 9 6.46 9.72 -5.51
N ASN A 10 6.67 9.97 -6.81
CA ASN A 10 6.02 9.25 -7.89
C ASN A 10 6.41 7.76 -7.91
N ALA A 11 7.67 7.43 -7.62
CA ALA A 11 8.12 6.04 -7.48
C ALA A 11 7.38 5.33 -6.32
N VAL A 12 7.33 5.96 -5.14
CA VAL A 12 6.64 5.40 -3.97
C VAL A 12 5.14 5.26 -4.24
N LYS A 13 4.52 6.26 -4.89
CA LYS A 13 3.10 6.23 -5.28
C LYS A 13 2.77 5.05 -6.20
N ARG A 14 3.64 4.76 -7.18
CA ARG A 14 3.46 3.62 -8.09
C ARG A 14 3.46 2.29 -7.33
N ILE A 15 4.42 2.10 -6.42
CA ILE A 15 4.52 0.88 -5.61
C ILE A 15 3.35 0.75 -4.64
N ALA A 16 2.91 1.85 -4.01
CA ALA A 16 1.74 1.84 -3.13
C ALA A 16 0.47 1.39 -3.86
N LYS A 17 0.25 1.87 -5.08
CA LYS A 17 -0.89 1.45 -5.92
C LYS A 17 -0.81 -0.04 -6.31
N GLN A 18 0.39 -0.51 -6.66
CA GLN A 18 0.60 -1.92 -6.99
C GLN A 18 0.32 -2.83 -5.78
N MET A 19 0.81 -2.44 -4.59
CA MET A 19 0.52 -3.13 -3.34
C MET A 19 -1.00 -3.21 -3.10
N ALA A 20 -1.72 -2.11 -3.27
CA ALA A 20 -3.17 -2.07 -3.05
C ALA A 20 -3.93 -2.99 -4.01
N ALA A 21 -3.56 -3.00 -5.30
CA ALA A 21 -4.15 -3.90 -6.29
C ALA A 21 -3.89 -5.38 -5.94
N GLU A 22 -2.62 -5.75 -5.69
CA GLU A 22 -2.26 -7.13 -5.33
C GLU A 22 -2.93 -7.58 -4.02
N THR A 23 -3.10 -6.68 -3.06
CA THR A 23 -3.81 -6.96 -1.80
C THR A 23 -5.30 -7.25 -2.06
N LYS A 24 -5.96 -6.42 -2.87
CA LYS A 24 -7.37 -6.62 -3.27
C LYS A 24 -7.55 -7.95 -4.01
N ASP A 25 -6.64 -8.28 -4.92
CA ASP A 25 -6.68 -9.54 -5.67
C ASP A 25 -6.46 -10.76 -4.77
N ALA A 26 -5.54 -10.68 -3.81
CA ALA A 26 -5.30 -11.75 -2.85
C ALA A 26 -6.51 -11.99 -1.94
N ILE A 27 -7.19 -10.92 -1.48
CA ILE A 27 -8.43 -11.03 -0.70
C ILE A 27 -9.52 -11.74 -1.51
N LYS A 28 -9.71 -11.34 -2.78
CA LYS A 28 -10.73 -11.93 -3.67
C LYS A 28 -10.43 -13.39 -4.02
N LYS A 29 -9.21 -13.70 -4.43
CA LYS A 29 -8.82 -15.01 -4.97
C LYS A 29 -8.64 -16.06 -3.87
N ASP A 30 -7.96 -15.70 -2.79
CA ASP A 30 -7.61 -16.65 -1.73
C ASP A 30 -8.66 -16.68 -0.60
N LYS A 31 -9.74 -15.91 -0.72
CA LYS A 31 -10.75 -15.70 0.35
C LYS A 31 -10.14 -15.33 1.70
N LYS A 32 -8.99 -14.64 1.68
CA LYS A 32 -8.27 -14.19 2.87
C LYS A 32 -8.81 -12.84 3.34
N THR A 33 -8.74 -12.62 4.63
CA THR A 33 -9.02 -11.31 5.23
C THR A 33 -7.84 -10.36 5.02
N TYR A 34 -8.10 -9.06 5.07
CA TYR A 34 -7.07 -8.02 4.95
C TYR A 34 -5.92 -8.24 5.94
N ASP A 35 -6.22 -8.52 7.21
CA ASP A 35 -5.20 -8.72 8.25
C ASP A 35 -4.27 -9.92 7.96
N GLN A 36 -4.77 -10.94 7.28
CA GLN A 36 -3.99 -12.11 6.89
C GLN A 36 -2.99 -11.84 5.75
N VAL A 37 -3.22 -10.80 4.93
CA VAL A 37 -2.40 -10.52 3.75
C VAL A 37 -1.63 -9.20 3.83
N ALA A 38 -2.12 -8.22 4.59
CA ALA A 38 -1.61 -6.86 4.59
C ALA A 38 -0.14 -6.78 5.00
N ALA A 39 0.25 -7.45 6.10
CA ALA A 39 1.63 -7.41 6.57
C ALA A 39 2.63 -7.91 5.51
N LYS A 40 2.33 -9.05 4.89
CA LYS A 40 3.16 -9.64 3.82
C LYS A 40 3.22 -8.75 2.58
N MET A 41 2.10 -8.15 2.19
CA MET A 41 2.05 -7.24 1.03
C MET A 41 2.83 -5.96 1.29
N ILE A 42 2.67 -5.37 2.47
CA ILE A 42 3.42 -4.19 2.90
C ILE A 42 4.92 -4.49 2.85
N ASP A 43 5.37 -5.60 3.44
CA ASP A 43 6.80 -5.94 3.49
C ASP A 43 7.38 -6.19 2.09
N LYS A 44 6.66 -6.93 1.25
CA LYS A 44 7.07 -7.22 -0.14
C LYS A 44 7.26 -5.94 -0.96
N HIS A 45 6.30 -5.02 -0.89
CA HIS A 45 6.30 -3.81 -1.72
C HIS A 45 7.20 -2.73 -1.15
N TRP A 46 7.22 -2.57 0.18
CA TRP A 46 8.13 -1.65 0.84
C TRP A 46 9.60 -1.99 0.58
N ALA A 47 9.97 -3.27 0.52
CA ALA A 47 11.34 -3.69 0.24
C ALA A 47 11.92 -3.10 -1.07
N GLN A 48 11.07 -2.75 -2.05
CA GLN A 48 11.50 -2.16 -3.33
C GLN A 48 11.88 -0.67 -3.21
N ILE A 49 11.44 0.00 -2.15
CA ILE A 49 11.57 1.45 -1.94
C ILE A 49 12.02 1.79 -0.50
N ASN A 50 12.58 0.80 0.21
CA ASN A 50 12.95 0.92 1.61
C ASN A 50 14.07 1.95 1.86
N THR A 51 14.82 2.31 0.82
CA THR A 51 15.82 3.37 0.84
C THR A 51 15.22 4.79 0.77
N LEU A 52 13.97 4.92 0.33
CA LEU A 52 13.29 6.21 0.17
C LEU A 52 12.44 6.56 1.39
N VAL A 53 11.76 5.57 1.96
CA VAL A 53 10.81 5.77 3.06
C VAL A 53 10.91 4.63 4.05
N THR A 54 10.68 4.95 5.32
CA THR A 54 10.44 3.94 6.34
C THR A 54 9.15 3.19 6.06
N ARG A 55 9.02 1.99 6.62
CA ARG A 55 7.81 1.17 6.49
C ARG A 55 6.54 1.91 6.95
N GLY A 56 6.62 2.61 8.08
CA GLY A 56 5.50 3.40 8.60
C GLY A 56 5.08 4.53 7.67
N GLN A 57 6.05 5.24 7.10
CA GLN A 57 5.78 6.28 6.09
C GLN A 57 5.13 5.70 4.84
N PHE A 58 5.58 4.52 4.37
CA PHE A 58 4.96 3.84 3.23
C PHE A 58 3.49 3.48 3.48
N ILE A 59 3.18 2.91 4.65
CA ILE A 59 1.79 2.62 5.06
C ILE A 59 0.96 3.89 5.07
N TRP A 60 1.50 5.00 5.57
CA TRP A 60 0.82 6.29 5.58
C TRP A 60 0.54 6.81 4.16
N ILE A 61 1.51 6.73 3.25
CA ILE A 61 1.35 7.13 1.83
C ILE A 61 0.28 6.26 1.15
N ALA A 62 0.35 4.93 1.32
CA ALA A 62 -0.67 4.02 0.78
C ALA A 62 -2.07 4.34 1.34
N GLY A 63 -2.13 4.59 2.65
CA GLY A 63 -3.30 5.09 3.36
C GLY A 63 -3.88 6.34 2.73
N TYR A 64 -3.04 7.35 2.54
CA TYR A 64 -3.42 8.64 1.96
C TYR A 64 -3.93 8.52 0.52
N LEU A 65 -3.27 7.70 -0.31
CA LEU A 65 -3.61 7.52 -1.72
C LEU A 65 -4.93 6.78 -1.95
N GLU A 66 -5.26 5.80 -1.10
CA GLU A 66 -6.49 5.00 -1.22
C GLU A 66 -7.67 5.60 -0.44
N GLY A 67 -7.53 6.79 0.16
CA GLY A 67 -8.60 7.39 0.97
C GLY A 67 -8.82 6.70 2.33
N ARG A 68 -7.76 6.10 2.89
CA ARG A 68 -7.62 5.17 4.04
C ARG A 68 -7.56 3.70 3.61
N PHE A 69 -6.34 3.23 3.37
CA PHE A 69 -5.99 1.81 3.18
C PHE A 69 -6.62 0.97 4.31
N GLY A 70 -7.56 0.10 3.95
CA GLY A 70 -8.27 -0.78 4.90
C GLY A 70 -9.58 -0.22 5.51
N ARG A 71 -10.09 0.96 5.12
CA ARG A 71 -11.45 1.38 5.50
C ARG A 71 -12.53 0.95 4.50
N LYS A 72 -13.68 0.61 5.07
CA LYS A 72 -14.88 -0.02 4.51
C LYS A 72 -15.95 0.97 4.00
N ASP A 73 -15.62 2.25 3.83
CA ASP A 73 -16.61 3.29 3.44
C ASP A 73 -16.60 3.59 1.92
N GLY A 74 -16.16 2.62 1.12
CA GLY A 74 -16.27 2.60 -0.33
C GLY A 74 -16.83 1.25 -0.72
N GLU A 75 -18.15 1.19 -0.81
CA GLU A 75 -19.02 0.09 -1.21
C GLU A 75 -18.31 -1.03 -2.00
N TYR A 76 -18.24 -2.21 -1.40
CA TYR A 76 -18.33 -3.45 -2.16
C TYR A 76 -19.80 -3.88 -2.07
N GLU A 77 -20.64 -3.30 -2.92
CA GLU A 77 -21.76 -4.03 -3.53
C GLU A 77 -21.27 -4.69 -4.82
#